data_AF-A0A8T2J8S1-F1
#
_entry.id   AF-A0A8T2J8S1-F1
#
_cell.length_a   1.000
_cell.length_b   1.000
_cell.length_c   1.000
_cell.angle_alpha   90.00
_cell.angle_beta   90.00
_cell.angle_gamma   90.00
#
_symmetry.space_group_name_H-M   'P 1'
#
loop_
_entity.id
_entity.type
_entity.pdbx_description
1 polymer ?
#
loop_
_entity_poly.entity_id
_entity_poly.type
_entity_poly.pdbx_seq_one_letter_code
_entity_poly.pdbx_strand_id
1 'polypeptide(L)'
;MAREDSVKCLRCLLYALNLLFWLMSISILGVSAWMRDYINNVFTLTAETRIEEAVVLIYFPVFHPVMIAVCCLLIIVGMLGYCGTVKSNMLLLLWYFGSLLIIFCIELSCGVWTYEQDVTAPVQWSDMVSLKAKMPNYGLPGYLWLTNAWNFFQREFKCCGVVYLTDWLEMTEMDWPPDSCCVKEYPGCSKHAHHEDLSDLYQEGCGRKMYSFLRGTKQLQVLKFLGIAIGVTQILAMILTITLSWALYCDSKNPAIGQIMPKCKEIAQPHCHTVELLKSKVSRTSEQRTTANGFKSPVEIENL
;
A
#
# COMPACT_ATOMS: atom_id res chain seq x y z
N MET A 1 -22.70 -16.14 -26.36
CA MET A 1 -21.54 -17.03 -26.13
C MET A 1 -20.26 -16.25 -25.80
N ALA A 2 -19.46 -15.75 -26.75
CA ALA A 2 -18.16 -15.11 -26.43
C ALA A 2 -18.21 -13.94 -25.42
N ARG A 3 -19.25 -13.09 -25.48
CA ARG A 3 -19.45 -11.97 -24.53
C ARG A 3 -19.81 -12.45 -23.12
N GLU A 4 -20.58 -13.53 -23.00
CA GLU A 4 -21.00 -14.06 -21.69
C GLU A 4 -19.83 -14.74 -20.97
N ASP A 5 -19.00 -15.46 -21.72
CA ASP A 5 -17.83 -16.14 -21.16
C ASP A 5 -16.76 -15.12 -20.71
N SER A 6 -16.61 -14.01 -21.46
CA SER A 6 -15.76 -12.89 -21.07
C SER A 6 -16.25 -12.19 -19.78
N VAL A 7 -17.55 -11.94 -19.62
CA VAL A 7 -18.11 -11.32 -18.41
C VAL A 7 -17.97 -12.25 -17.19
N LYS A 8 -18.15 -13.56 -17.38
CA LYS A 8 -17.91 -14.56 -16.31
C LYS A 8 -16.43 -14.57 -15.89
N CYS A 9 -15.52 -14.56 -16.85
CA CYS A 9 -14.07 -14.49 -16.59
C CYS A 9 -13.70 -13.21 -15.83
N LEU A 10 -14.23 -12.06 -16.27
CA LEU A 10 -14.03 -10.76 -15.63
C LEU A 10 -14.51 -10.76 -14.17
N ARG A 11 -15.70 -11.29 -13.90
CA ARG A 11 -16.24 -11.43 -12.55
C ARG A 11 -15.37 -12.33 -11.69
N CYS A 12 -14.95 -13.48 -12.22
CA CYS A 12 -14.09 -14.42 -11.50
C CYS A 12 -12.74 -13.79 -11.15
N LEU A 13 -12.12 -13.07 -12.08
CA LEU A 13 -10.86 -12.37 -11.87
C LEU A 13 -10.99 -11.27 -10.82
N LEU A 14 -12.00 -10.39 -10.95
CA LEU A 14 -12.23 -9.31 -9.99
C LEU A 14 -12.55 -9.84 -8.59
N TYR A 15 -13.33 -10.92 -8.52
CA TYR A 15 -13.62 -11.64 -7.27
C TYR A 15 -12.36 -12.18 -6.62
N ALA A 16 -11.52 -12.91 -7.38
CA ALA A 16 -10.29 -13.50 -6.87
C ALA A 16 -9.30 -12.44 -6.39
N LEU A 17 -9.12 -11.35 -7.16
CA LEU A 17 -8.26 -10.23 -6.77
C LEU A 17 -8.73 -9.58 -5.46
N ASN A 18 -10.02 -9.24 -5.35
CA ASN A 18 -10.57 -8.63 -4.13
C ASN A 18 -10.46 -9.55 -2.91
N LEU A 19 -10.68 -10.86 -3.09
CA LEU A 19 -10.55 -11.83 -2.01
C LEU A 19 -9.11 -11.93 -1.52
N LEU A 20 -8.13 -11.97 -2.43
CA LEU A 20 -6.71 -12.00 -2.07
C LEU A 20 -6.30 -10.72 -1.32
N PHE A 21 -6.70 -9.53 -1.81
CA PHE A 21 -6.41 -8.27 -1.13
C PHE A 21 -7.03 -8.20 0.26
N TRP A 22 -8.26 -8.69 0.41
CA TRP A 22 -8.94 -8.73 1.69
C TRP A 22 -8.23 -9.64 2.70
N LEU A 23 -7.87 -10.86 2.30
CA LEU A 23 -7.11 -11.80 3.14
C LEU A 23 -5.75 -11.23 3.54
N MET A 24 -5.01 -10.66 2.58
CA MET A 24 -3.72 -10.01 2.85
C MET A 24 -3.86 -8.87 3.86
N SER A 25 -4.91 -8.05 3.74
CA SER A 25 -5.15 -6.94 4.67
C SER A 25 -5.47 -7.42 6.09
N ILE A 26 -6.22 -8.51 6.24
CA ILE A 26 -6.48 -9.13 7.55
C ILE A 26 -5.19 -9.69 8.16
N SER A 27 -4.37 -10.38 7.37
CA SER A 27 -3.09 -10.91 7.84
C SER A 27 -2.16 -9.78 8.32
N ILE A 28 -2.05 -8.70 7.54
CA ILE A 28 -1.23 -7.53 7.90
C ILE A 28 -1.78 -6.84 9.16
N LEU A 29 -3.10 -6.69 9.30
CA LEU A 29 -3.72 -6.16 10.51
C LEU A 29 -3.40 -7.04 11.74
N GLY A 30 -3.47 -8.36 11.59
CA GLY A 30 -3.14 -9.31 12.64
C GLY A 30 -1.68 -9.20 13.09
N VAL A 31 -0.73 -9.13 12.15
CA VAL A 31 0.69 -8.91 12.44
C VAL A 31 0.91 -7.53 13.10
N SER A 32 0.22 -6.51 12.63
CA SER A 32 0.32 -5.14 13.18
C SER A 32 -0.19 -5.06 14.63
N ALA A 33 -1.28 -5.75 14.93
CA ALA A 33 -1.82 -5.87 16.28
C ALA A 33 -0.90 -6.71 17.18
N TRP A 34 -0.42 -7.85 16.69
CA TRP A 34 0.50 -8.71 17.43
C TRP A 34 1.81 -8.00 17.79
N MET A 35 2.40 -7.25 16.85
CA MET A 35 3.59 -6.44 17.13
C MET A 35 3.31 -5.37 18.20
N ARG A 36 2.13 -4.73 18.16
CA ARG A 36 1.73 -3.77 19.19
C ARG A 36 1.69 -4.42 20.58
N ASP A 37 1.07 -5.60 20.69
CA ASP A 37 0.93 -6.29 21.97
C ASP A 37 2.26 -6.88 22.46
N TYR A 38 3.08 -7.42 21.55
CA TYR A 38 4.43 -7.88 21.88
C TYR A 38 5.27 -6.76 22.50
N ILE A 39 5.27 -5.59 21.84
CA ILE A 39 6.00 -4.41 22.30
C ILE A 39 5.43 -3.93 23.65
N ASN A 40 4.10 -3.84 23.78
CA ASN A 40 3.46 -3.47 25.05
C ASN A 40 3.80 -4.42 26.20
N ASN A 41 3.85 -5.73 25.96
CA ASN A 41 4.18 -6.73 26.99
C ASN A 41 5.65 -6.67 27.42
N VAL A 42 6.56 -6.39 26.49
CA VAL A 42 7.97 -6.12 26.84
C VAL A 42 8.06 -4.86 27.70
N PHE A 43 7.27 -3.82 27.40
CA PHE A 43 7.19 -2.61 28.22
C PHE A 43 6.61 -2.86 29.62
N THR A 44 5.55 -3.65 29.75
CA THR A 44 4.94 -3.94 31.07
C THR A 44 5.84 -4.78 31.97
N LEU A 45 6.63 -5.71 31.42
CA LEU A 45 7.64 -6.46 32.18
C LEU A 45 8.84 -5.61 32.63
N THR A 46 9.05 -4.44 31.99
CA THR A 46 10.08 -3.46 32.36
C THR A 46 9.53 -2.41 33.35
N ALA A 47 8.23 -2.44 33.66
CA ALA A 47 7.54 -1.42 34.45
C ALA A 47 7.70 -1.54 35.98
N GLU A 48 8.44 -2.55 36.49
CA GLU A 48 8.75 -2.65 37.93
C GLU A 48 9.66 -1.48 38.40
N THR A 49 10.33 -0.78 37.47
CA THR A 49 10.98 0.50 37.74
C THR A 49 10.00 1.65 37.48
N ARG A 50 9.40 2.20 38.54
CA ARG A 50 8.33 3.24 38.55
C ARG A 50 8.71 4.61 37.96
N ILE A 51 9.28 4.71 36.74
CA ILE A 51 9.66 6.02 36.15
C ILE A 51 9.20 6.18 34.67
N GLU A 52 8.48 5.22 34.10
CA GLU A 52 8.26 5.20 32.64
C GLU A 52 6.78 5.38 32.21
N GLU A 53 5.94 6.11 32.98
CA GLU A 53 4.56 6.44 32.53
C GLU A 53 4.52 7.39 31.30
N ALA A 54 5.64 8.02 30.94
CA ALA A 54 5.72 8.95 29.81
C ALA A 54 6.12 8.30 28.47
N VAL A 55 6.59 7.04 28.50
CA VAL A 55 7.30 6.39 27.37
C VAL A 55 6.39 6.00 26.21
N VAL A 56 5.08 5.97 26.45
CA VAL A 56 4.07 5.53 25.47
C VAL A 56 3.36 6.70 24.77
N LEU A 57 3.50 7.94 25.25
CA LEU A 57 2.54 9.01 24.95
C LEU A 57 2.80 9.83 23.67
N ILE A 58 3.94 9.71 22.98
CA ILE A 58 4.30 10.71 21.93
C ILE A 58 4.67 10.14 20.55
N TYR A 59 5.38 9.00 20.42
CA TYR A 59 5.78 8.48 19.10
C TYR A 59 5.00 7.25 18.60
N PHE A 60 4.60 6.37 19.53
CA PHE A 60 3.73 5.23 19.27
C PHE A 60 2.24 5.55 18.96
N PRO A 61 1.62 6.64 19.46
CA PRO A 61 0.18 6.85 19.31
C PRO A 61 -0.22 7.50 17.98
N VAL A 62 0.68 7.68 17.01
CA VAL A 62 0.33 8.18 15.67
C VAL A 62 0.56 7.11 14.60
N PHE A 63 1.77 6.57 14.50
CA PHE A 63 2.09 5.58 13.44
C PHE A 63 1.28 4.29 13.58
N HIS A 64 1.19 3.70 14.78
CA HIS A 64 0.43 2.47 14.98
C HIS A 64 -1.08 2.63 14.70
N PRO A 65 -1.78 3.64 15.24
CA PRO A 65 -3.20 3.82 14.93
C PRO A 65 -3.46 4.22 13.48
N VAL A 66 -2.55 4.99 12.83
CA VAL A 66 -2.67 5.28 11.40
C VAL A 66 -2.53 3.99 10.58
N MET A 67 -1.54 3.14 10.87
CA MET A 67 -1.37 1.85 10.19
C MET A 67 -2.58 0.94 10.39
N ILE A 68 -3.11 0.86 11.61
CA ILE A 68 -4.34 0.10 11.91
C ILE A 68 -5.53 0.68 11.15
N ALA A 69 -5.71 2.00 11.15
CA ALA A 69 -6.81 2.67 10.45
C ALA A 69 -6.75 2.43 8.94
N VAL A 70 -5.57 2.52 8.32
CA VAL A 70 -5.37 2.21 6.90
C VAL A 70 -5.71 0.75 6.62
N CYS A 71 -5.23 -0.20 7.43
CA CYS A 71 -5.56 -1.62 7.25
C CYS A 71 -7.07 -1.88 7.38
N CYS A 72 -7.74 -1.27 8.37
CA CYS A 72 -9.19 -1.36 8.53
C CYS A 72 -9.93 -0.79 7.31
N LEU A 73 -9.49 0.35 6.77
CA LEU A 73 -10.07 0.94 5.57
C LEU A 73 -9.91 0.00 4.37
N LEU A 74 -8.73 -0.60 4.17
CA LEU A 74 -8.48 -1.57 3.10
C LEU A 74 -9.36 -2.82 3.23
N ILE A 75 -9.59 -3.30 4.45
CA ILE A 75 -10.51 -4.42 4.72
C ILE A 75 -11.94 -4.04 4.33
N ILE A 76 -12.41 -2.85 4.68
CA ILE A 76 -13.76 -2.37 4.32
C ILE A 76 -13.90 -2.26 2.80
N VAL A 77 -12.92 -1.64 2.12
CA VAL A 77 -12.91 -1.50 0.65
C VAL A 77 -12.87 -2.88 -0.02
N GLY A 78 -12.05 -3.82 0.47
CA GLY A 78 -12.02 -5.20 -0.01
C GLY A 78 -13.36 -5.92 0.16
N MET A 79 -14.04 -5.73 1.30
CA MET A 79 -15.38 -6.29 1.53
C MET A 79 -16.43 -5.69 0.59
N LEU A 80 -16.34 -4.40 0.28
CA LEU A 80 -17.21 -3.75 -0.71
C LEU A 80 -17.00 -4.32 -2.11
N GLY A 81 -15.75 -4.50 -2.53
CA GLY A 81 -15.41 -5.12 -3.82
C GLY A 81 -15.86 -6.58 -3.92
N TYR A 82 -15.65 -7.36 -2.86
CA TYR A 82 -16.14 -8.74 -2.74
C TYR A 82 -17.67 -8.81 -2.82
N CYS A 83 -18.39 -8.07 -1.96
CA CYS A 83 -19.84 -8.08 -1.93
C CYS A 83 -20.46 -7.50 -3.22
N GLY A 84 -19.86 -6.46 -3.79
CA GLY A 84 -20.30 -5.84 -5.04
C GLY A 84 -20.24 -6.82 -6.21
N THR A 85 -19.17 -7.59 -6.31
CA THR A 85 -18.99 -8.60 -7.36
C THR A 85 -19.94 -9.79 -7.17
N VAL A 86 -20.08 -10.32 -5.95
CA VAL A 86 -20.94 -11.47 -5.65
C VAL A 86 -22.43 -11.12 -5.83
N LYS A 87 -22.88 -10.01 -5.24
CA LYS A 87 -24.30 -9.60 -5.31
C LYS A 87 -24.67 -8.95 -6.64
N SER A 88 -23.70 -8.74 -7.54
CA SER A 88 -23.89 -8.00 -8.80
C SER A 88 -24.63 -6.68 -8.60
N ASN A 89 -24.38 -6.00 -7.46
CA ASN A 89 -25.09 -4.78 -7.08
C ASN A 89 -24.31 -3.56 -7.57
N MET A 90 -24.91 -2.83 -8.50
CA MET A 90 -24.30 -1.65 -9.15
C MET A 90 -23.92 -0.56 -8.15
N LEU A 91 -24.70 -0.36 -7.09
CA LEU A 91 -24.41 0.66 -6.08
C LEU A 91 -23.16 0.31 -5.26
N LEU A 92 -23.02 -0.95 -4.84
CA LEU A 92 -21.82 -1.40 -4.11
C LEU A 92 -20.57 -1.32 -4.98
N LEU A 93 -20.70 -1.67 -6.26
CA LEU A 93 -19.61 -1.60 -7.22
C LEU A 93 -19.18 -0.16 -7.51
N LEU A 94 -20.13 0.78 -7.50
CA LEU A 94 -19.86 2.22 -7.60
C LEU A 94 -19.15 2.76 -6.36
N TRP A 95 -19.56 2.37 -5.15
CA TRP A 95 -18.86 2.74 -3.92
C TRP A 95 -17.43 2.20 -3.90
N TYR A 96 -17.22 0.94 -4.30
CA TYR A 96 -15.90 0.35 -4.44
C TYR A 96 -15.02 1.13 -5.43
N PHE A 97 -15.55 1.44 -6.62
CA PHE A 97 -14.84 2.27 -7.60
C PHE A 97 -14.48 3.66 -7.04
N GLY A 98 -15.42 4.34 -6.38
CA GLY A 98 -15.19 5.64 -5.78
C GLY A 98 -14.10 5.60 -4.69
N SER A 99 -14.11 4.58 -3.84
CA SER A 99 -13.05 4.38 -2.83
C SER A 99 -11.68 4.16 -3.47
N LEU A 100 -11.60 3.32 -4.51
CA LEU A 100 -10.34 3.13 -5.24
C LEU A 100 -9.86 4.43 -5.89
N LEU A 101 -10.76 5.25 -6.45
CA LEU A 101 -10.38 6.52 -7.05
C LEU A 101 -9.79 7.48 -6.01
N ILE A 102 -10.41 7.58 -4.83
CA ILE A 102 -9.90 8.44 -3.74
C ILE A 102 -8.52 7.98 -3.28
N ILE A 103 -8.34 6.67 -3.06
CA ILE A 103 -7.04 6.10 -2.67
C ILE A 103 -5.99 6.42 -3.73
N PHE A 104 -6.32 6.25 -5.02
CA PHE A 104 -5.39 6.53 -6.12
C PHE A 104 -4.98 8.00 -6.17
N CYS A 105 -5.92 8.94 -5.95
CA CYS A 105 -5.60 10.36 -5.87
C CYS A 105 -4.66 10.69 -4.69
N ILE A 106 -4.86 10.04 -3.54
CA ILE A 106 -3.97 10.19 -2.37
C ILE A 106 -2.58 9.64 -2.71
N GLU A 107 -2.50 8.43 -3.26
CA GLU A 107 -1.23 7.80 -3.66
C GLU A 107 -0.47 8.64 -4.69
N LEU A 108 -1.17 9.15 -5.70
CA LEU A 108 -0.59 10.04 -6.70
C LEU A 108 -0.08 11.35 -6.08
N SER A 109 -0.87 11.96 -5.19
CA SER A 109 -0.47 13.19 -4.49
C SER A 109 0.76 12.97 -3.63
N CYS A 110 0.83 11.87 -2.88
CA CYS A 110 2.00 11.47 -2.11
C CYS A 110 3.22 11.19 -3.01
N GLY A 111 3.01 10.53 -4.15
CA GLY A 111 4.06 10.25 -5.13
C GLY A 111 4.65 11.53 -5.73
N VAL A 112 3.80 12.47 -6.14
CA VAL A 112 4.22 13.78 -6.67
C VAL A 112 4.94 14.59 -5.59
N TRP A 113 4.39 14.65 -4.38
CA TRP A 113 5.03 15.36 -3.26
C TRP A 113 6.43 14.83 -2.98
N THR A 114 6.58 13.49 -2.95
CA THR A 114 7.87 12.84 -2.72
C THR A 114 8.84 13.11 -3.87
N TYR A 115 8.37 13.11 -5.12
CA TYR A 115 9.18 13.42 -6.29
C TYR A 115 9.71 14.86 -6.25
N GLU A 116 8.85 15.84 -5.97
CA GLU A 116 9.25 17.24 -5.84
C GLU A 116 10.27 17.43 -4.71
N GLN A 117 10.11 16.72 -3.60
CA GLN A 117 11.07 16.76 -2.50
C GLN A 117 12.41 16.10 -2.87
N ASP A 118 12.40 14.99 -3.62
CA ASP A 118 13.62 14.35 -4.12
C ASP A 118 14.40 15.28 -5.08
N VAL A 119 13.70 16.05 -5.92
CA VAL A 119 14.29 16.95 -6.94
C VAL A 119 14.72 18.30 -6.36
N THR A 120 13.90 18.90 -5.49
CA THR A 120 14.07 20.28 -5.02
C THR A 120 14.86 20.39 -3.72
N ALA A 121 14.90 19.32 -2.90
CA ALA A 121 15.62 19.30 -1.64
C ALA A 121 16.79 18.31 -1.66
N PRO A 122 18.01 18.72 -2.08
CA PRO A 122 19.20 18.13 -1.47
C PRO A 122 19.10 18.41 0.03
N VAL A 123 19.22 17.37 0.87
CA VAL A 123 19.17 17.38 2.35
C VAL A 123 19.02 18.79 2.93
N GLN A 124 17.78 19.24 3.13
CA GLN A 124 17.58 20.60 3.60
C GLN A 124 18.17 20.69 5.00
N TRP A 125 18.95 21.75 5.24
CA TRP A 125 19.42 22.09 6.57
C TRP A 125 18.29 22.10 7.61
N SER A 126 17.05 22.37 7.21
CA SER A 126 15.85 22.28 8.04
C SER A 126 15.64 20.91 8.68
N ASP A 127 15.92 19.82 7.96
CA ASP A 127 15.72 18.47 8.48
C ASP A 127 16.84 18.10 9.45
N MET A 128 18.07 18.52 9.14
CA MET A 128 19.21 18.38 10.05
C MET A 128 18.98 19.17 11.34
N VAL A 129 18.43 20.39 11.25
CA VAL A 129 18.04 21.21 12.41
C VAL A 129 16.94 20.53 13.22
N SER A 130 15.91 19.99 12.55
CA SER A 130 14.84 19.24 13.21
C SER A 130 15.36 17.98 13.92
N LEU A 131 16.38 17.33 13.35
CA LEU A 131 17.02 16.16 13.96
C LEU A 131 17.90 16.56 15.16
N LYS A 132 18.66 17.66 15.04
CA LYS A 132 19.44 18.22 16.16
C LYS A 132 18.55 18.59 17.34
N ALA A 133 17.38 19.18 17.09
CA ALA A 133 16.41 19.53 18.12
C ALA A 133 15.87 18.32 18.91
N LYS A 134 16.06 17.09 18.40
CA LYS A 134 15.69 15.86 19.11
C LYS A 134 16.83 15.28 19.95
N MET A 135 18.08 15.69 19.75
CA MET A 135 19.25 15.20 20.51
C MET A 135 19.16 15.41 22.04
N PRO A 136 18.60 16.53 22.57
CA PRO A 136 18.45 16.70 24.03
C PRO A 136 17.64 15.59 24.72
N ASN A 137 16.82 14.86 23.96
CA ASN A 137 16.01 13.77 24.51
C ASN A 137 16.78 12.44 24.62
N TYR A 138 18.04 12.40 24.19
CA TYR A 138 18.88 11.20 24.29
C TYR A 138 19.17 10.86 25.76
N GLY A 139 19.07 9.58 26.12
CA GLY A 139 19.31 9.08 27.49
C GLY A 139 18.20 9.38 28.50
N LEU A 140 17.16 10.13 28.11
CA LEU A 140 16.00 10.36 28.97
C LEU A 140 15.14 9.09 29.08
N PRO A 141 14.63 8.76 30.29
CA PRO A 141 13.74 7.61 30.50
C PRO A 141 12.54 7.62 29.54
N GLY A 142 11.91 8.79 29.38
CA GLY A 142 10.80 9.03 28.44
C GLY A 142 11.08 8.79 26.95
N TYR A 143 12.34 8.64 26.54
CA TYR A 143 12.77 8.62 25.13
C TYR A 143 13.77 7.50 24.81
N LEU A 144 13.70 6.36 25.51
CA LEU A 144 14.61 5.23 25.28
C LEU A 144 14.60 4.71 23.83
N TRP A 145 13.45 4.73 23.15
CA TRP A 145 13.36 4.37 21.72
C TRP A 145 14.24 5.27 20.83
N LEU A 146 14.34 6.55 21.18
CA LEU A 146 15.15 7.53 20.45
C LEU A 146 16.63 7.30 20.73
N THR A 147 16.99 7.02 21.98
CA THR A 147 18.34 6.60 22.38
C THR A 147 18.78 5.35 21.61
N ASN A 148 17.92 4.33 21.54
CA ASN A 148 18.19 3.11 20.77
C ASN A 148 18.31 3.36 19.27
N ALA A 149 17.46 4.23 18.71
CA ALA A 149 17.56 4.63 17.32
C ALA A 149 18.89 5.34 17.04
N TRP A 150 19.29 6.31 17.87
CA TRP A 150 20.59 6.98 17.76
C TRP A 150 21.75 6.00 17.81
N ASN A 151 21.75 5.09 18.79
CA ASN A 151 22.78 4.07 18.94
C ASN A 151 22.84 3.13 17.72
N PHE A 152 21.68 2.71 17.21
CA PHE A 152 21.60 1.89 16.01
C PHE A 152 22.18 2.62 14.80
N PHE A 153 21.77 3.87 14.54
CA PHE A 153 22.26 4.64 13.40
C PHE A 153 23.78 4.89 13.49
N GLN A 154 24.29 5.23 14.67
CA GLN A 154 25.72 5.50 14.86
C GLN A 154 26.58 4.26 14.62
N ARG A 155 26.14 3.10 15.12
CA ARG A 155 26.81 1.80 14.92
C ARG A 155 26.72 1.34 13.46
N GLU A 156 25.53 1.38 12.88
CA GLU A 156 25.27 0.84 11.54
C GLU A 156 25.94 1.71 10.46
N PHE A 157 25.82 3.03 10.57
CA PHE A 157 26.36 3.96 9.58
C PHE A 157 27.76 4.44 9.90
N LYS A 158 28.34 4.05 11.05
CA LYS A 158 29.69 4.47 11.46
C LYS A 158 29.83 5.99 11.42
N CYS A 159 29.00 6.66 12.22
CA CYS A 159 28.84 8.10 12.23
C CYS A 159 28.60 8.61 13.66
N CYS A 160 28.79 9.91 13.89
CA CYS A 160 28.49 10.54 15.18
C CYS A 160 27.90 11.94 15.00
N GLY A 161 26.86 12.25 15.79
CA GLY A 161 26.10 13.49 15.69
C GLY A 161 25.29 13.61 14.39
N VAL A 162 24.70 14.78 14.14
CA VAL A 162 23.89 15.03 12.92
C VAL A 162 24.79 15.45 11.76
N VAL A 163 25.60 16.47 12.00
CA VAL A 163 26.60 17.03 11.09
C VAL A 163 27.99 16.62 11.54
N TYR A 164 28.24 16.67 12.85
CA TYR A 164 29.53 16.33 13.45
C TYR A 164 29.37 15.88 14.91
N LEU A 165 30.40 15.25 15.49
CA LEU A 165 30.36 14.77 16.88
C LEU A 165 30.11 15.88 17.90
N THR A 166 30.52 17.12 17.61
CA THR A 166 30.34 18.30 18.48
C THR A 166 28.88 18.64 18.70
N ASP A 167 27.98 18.19 17.82
CA ASP A 167 26.54 18.37 17.97
C ASP A 167 26.03 17.79 19.29
N TRP A 168 26.68 16.74 19.82
CA TRP A 168 26.32 16.19 21.13
C TRP A 168 26.63 17.19 22.25
N LEU A 169 27.76 17.88 22.18
CA LEU A 169 28.16 18.86 23.18
C LEU A 169 27.39 20.18 23.05
N GLU A 170 27.02 20.55 21.82
CA GLU A 170 26.27 21.78 21.53
C GLU A 170 24.78 21.65 21.83
N MET A 171 24.17 20.51 21.51
CA MET A 171 22.73 20.31 21.61
C MET A 171 22.31 19.60 22.89
N THR A 172 23.23 19.05 23.68
CA THR A 172 22.93 18.33 24.93
C THR A 172 23.86 18.77 26.05
N GLU A 173 23.51 18.45 27.30
CA GLU A 173 24.36 18.73 28.46
C GLU A 173 25.47 17.67 28.67
N MET A 174 25.82 16.90 27.62
CA MET A 174 26.85 15.86 27.71
C MET A 174 28.25 16.42 27.45
N ASP A 175 29.20 16.06 28.31
CA ASP A 175 30.62 16.43 28.18
C ASP A 175 31.33 15.68 27.03
N TRP A 176 30.82 14.52 26.62
CA TRP A 176 31.34 13.71 25.51
C TRP A 176 30.19 12.98 24.78
N PRO A 177 30.36 12.58 23.51
CA PRO A 177 29.34 11.84 22.76
C PRO A 177 29.01 10.47 23.36
N PRO A 178 27.92 9.81 22.94
CA PRO A 178 27.63 8.43 23.33
C PRO A 178 28.72 7.43 22.93
N ASP A 179 28.88 6.35 23.70
CA ASP A 179 29.85 5.26 23.40
C ASP A 179 29.57 4.54 22.06
N SER A 180 28.33 4.60 21.56
CA SER A 180 27.95 4.12 20.23
C SER A 180 28.62 4.90 19.08
N CYS A 181 29.21 6.07 19.35
CA CYS A 181 30.05 6.81 18.40
C CYS A 181 31.48 6.27 18.28
N CYS A 182 31.91 5.34 19.13
CA CYS A 182 33.27 4.81 19.09
C CYS A 182 33.46 3.83 17.93
N VAL A 183 34.65 3.84 17.34
CA VAL A 183 35.06 2.85 16.33
C VAL A 183 35.10 1.44 16.93
N LYS A 184 35.57 1.35 18.18
CA LYS A 184 35.53 0.13 19.00
C LYS A 184 34.71 0.43 20.25
N GLU A 185 33.51 -0.13 20.30
CA GLU A 185 32.59 0.10 21.41
C GLU A 185 33.00 -0.72 22.64
N TYR A 186 33.27 -0.03 23.75
CA TYR A 186 33.41 -0.58 25.09
C TYR A 186 32.92 0.47 26.11
N PRO A 187 32.53 0.07 27.33
CA PRO A 187 32.00 1.01 28.31
C PRO A 187 33.00 2.13 28.61
N GLY A 188 32.61 3.38 28.36
CA GLY A 188 33.44 4.57 28.59
C GLY A 188 34.47 4.89 27.49
N CYS A 189 34.38 4.24 26.32
CA CYS A 189 35.28 4.52 25.20
C CYS A 189 35.25 5.99 24.76
N SER A 190 34.08 6.61 24.76
CA SER A 190 33.93 7.98 24.28
C SER A 190 34.63 8.98 25.22
N LYS A 191 34.51 8.74 26.53
CA LYS A 191 35.22 9.53 27.55
C LYS A 191 36.74 9.40 27.41
N HIS A 192 37.24 8.19 27.17
CA HIS A 192 38.66 7.95 26.98
C HIS A 192 39.19 8.65 25.71
N ALA A 193 38.50 8.45 24.59
CA ALA A 193 38.84 9.05 23.31
C ALA A 193 38.75 10.59 23.32
N HIS A 194 37.84 11.18 24.09
CA HIS A 194 37.78 12.64 24.26
C HIS A 194 39.04 13.23 24.93
N HIS A 195 39.70 12.47 25.82
CA HIS A 195 40.89 12.93 26.54
C HIS A 195 42.22 12.55 25.84
N GLU A 196 42.26 11.44 25.12
CA GLU A 196 43.46 10.96 24.44
C GLU A 196 43.47 11.30 22.96
N ASP A 197 42.60 10.67 22.17
CA ASP A 197 42.54 10.83 20.71
C ASP A 197 41.10 10.76 20.17
N LEU A 198 40.63 11.87 19.60
CA LEU A 198 39.31 11.96 18.97
C LEU A 198 39.19 11.11 17.70
N SER A 199 40.30 10.54 17.19
CA SER A 199 40.31 9.63 16.03
C SER A 199 39.61 8.30 16.32
N ASP A 200 39.45 7.94 17.61
CA ASP A 200 38.73 6.74 18.02
C ASP A 200 37.20 6.90 17.99
N LEU A 201 36.68 8.10 17.68
CA LEU A 201 35.28 8.35 17.39
C LEU A 201 35.01 8.51 15.89
N TYR A 202 33.81 8.14 15.47
CA TYR A 202 33.35 8.47 14.12
C TYR A 202 33.22 9.98 13.93
N GLN A 203 33.97 10.53 12.98
CA GLN A 203 33.96 11.97 12.70
C GLN A 203 32.90 12.39 11.69
N GLU A 204 32.34 11.45 10.93
CA GLU A 204 31.30 11.77 9.95
C GLU A 204 29.92 11.89 10.61
N GLY A 205 29.18 12.96 10.30
CA GLY A 205 27.81 13.15 10.78
C GLY A 205 26.82 12.13 10.21
N CYS A 206 25.91 11.65 11.06
CA CYS A 206 24.90 10.66 10.69
C CYS A 206 23.84 11.19 9.73
N GLY A 207 23.56 12.49 9.72
CA GLY A 207 22.56 13.08 8.84
C GLY A 207 22.84 12.78 7.37
N ARG A 208 24.02 13.18 6.87
CA ARG A 208 24.39 12.94 5.46
C ARG A 208 24.40 11.46 5.11
N LYS A 209 24.93 10.59 5.99
CA LYS A 209 24.94 9.14 5.76
C LYS A 209 23.53 8.57 5.69
N MET A 210 22.68 8.91 6.64
CA MET A 210 21.27 8.50 6.68
C MET A 210 20.57 8.91 5.39
N TYR A 211 20.72 10.15 4.93
CA TYR A 211 20.12 10.61 3.67
C TYR A 211 20.70 9.92 2.43
N SER A 212 22.02 9.72 2.39
CA SER A 212 22.67 9.02 1.29
C SER A 212 22.25 7.55 1.22
N PHE A 213 21.99 6.91 2.36
CA PHE A 213 21.47 5.56 2.45
C PHE A 213 19.99 5.50 2.06
N LEU A 214 19.16 6.41 2.60
CA LEU A 214 17.77 6.54 2.21
C LEU A 214 17.65 6.68 0.69
N ARG A 215 18.44 7.58 0.07
CA ARG A 215 18.39 7.83 -1.38
C ARG A 215 19.12 6.76 -2.22
N GLY A 216 20.17 6.12 -1.68
CA GLY A 216 21.08 5.23 -2.40
C GLY A 216 20.88 3.73 -2.16
N THR A 217 19.95 3.32 -1.31
CA THR A 217 19.72 1.90 -1.02
C THR A 217 18.84 1.21 -2.05
N LYS A 218 19.20 -0.05 -2.33
CA LYS A 218 18.35 -1.00 -3.06
C LYS A 218 16.95 -1.14 -2.43
N GLN A 219 16.83 -0.97 -1.11
CA GLN A 219 15.56 -1.08 -0.40
C GLN A 219 14.58 0.05 -0.75
N LEU A 220 15.04 1.30 -0.88
CA LEU A 220 14.17 2.39 -1.34
C LEU A 220 13.72 2.15 -2.80
N GLN A 221 14.60 1.61 -3.64
CA GLN A 221 14.24 1.23 -5.00
C GLN A 221 13.15 0.16 -5.04
N VAL A 222 13.20 -0.83 -4.14
CA VAL A 222 12.13 -1.83 -3.98
C VAL A 222 10.81 -1.17 -3.58
N LEU A 223 10.83 -0.20 -2.65
CA LEU A 223 9.64 0.54 -2.25
C LEU A 223 9.04 1.35 -3.41
N LYS A 224 9.88 2.01 -4.22
CA LYS A 224 9.44 2.74 -5.43
C LYS A 224 8.77 1.79 -6.44
N PHE A 225 9.38 0.62 -6.70
CA PHE A 225 8.77 -0.38 -7.59
C PHE A 225 7.47 -0.95 -7.02
N LEU A 226 7.41 -1.19 -5.71
CA LEU A 226 6.20 -1.66 -5.04
C LEU A 226 5.06 -0.63 -5.18
N GLY A 227 5.33 0.66 -4.97
CA GLY A 227 4.36 1.74 -5.16
C GLY A 227 3.80 1.79 -6.58
N ILE A 228 4.66 1.68 -7.59
CA ILE A 228 4.22 1.62 -9.00
C ILE A 228 3.36 0.38 -9.25
N ALA A 229 3.75 -0.79 -8.72
CA ALA A 229 3.00 -2.03 -8.88
C ALA A 229 1.60 -1.97 -8.23
N ILE A 230 1.49 -1.33 -7.07
CA ILE A 230 0.22 -1.07 -6.38
C ILE A 230 -0.67 -0.19 -7.27
N GLY A 231 -0.15 0.95 -7.74
CA GLY A 231 -0.90 1.87 -8.59
C GLY A 231 -1.39 1.23 -9.90
N VAL A 232 -0.56 0.43 -10.56
CA VAL A 232 -0.96 -0.33 -11.77
C VAL A 232 -2.07 -1.34 -11.45
N THR A 233 -1.95 -2.06 -10.33
CA THR A 233 -2.96 -3.04 -9.91
C THR A 233 -4.29 -2.37 -9.59
N GLN A 234 -4.26 -1.19 -8.97
CA GLN A 234 -5.44 -0.38 -8.67
C GLN A 234 -6.13 0.14 -9.93
N ILE A 235 -5.34 0.62 -10.92
CA ILE A 235 -5.88 1.03 -12.23
C ILE A 235 -6.54 -0.15 -12.93
N LEU A 236 -5.90 -1.32 -12.92
CA LEU A 236 -6.49 -2.54 -13.48
C LEU A 236 -7.83 -2.85 -12.77
N ALA A 237 -7.87 -2.84 -11.44
CA ALA A 237 -9.08 -3.08 -10.67
C ALA A 237 -10.21 -2.07 -11.01
N MET A 238 -9.88 -0.79 -11.19
CA MET A 238 -10.81 0.24 -11.62
C MET A 238 -11.39 -0.05 -13.02
N ILE A 239 -10.55 -0.42 -13.99
CA ILE A 239 -10.99 -0.79 -15.35
C ILE A 239 -11.93 -2.00 -15.31
N LEU A 240 -11.56 -3.06 -14.56
CA LEU A 240 -12.37 -4.25 -14.41
C LEU A 240 -13.73 -3.94 -13.73
N THR A 241 -13.73 -3.00 -12.78
CA THR A 241 -14.92 -2.56 -12.05
C THR A 241 -15.87 -1.76 -12.94
N ILE A 242 -15.36 -0.81 -13.73
CA ILE A 242 -16.18 -0.01 -14.66
C ILE A 242 -16.75 -0.91 -15.76
N THR A 243 -15.94 -1.80 -16.34
CA THR A 243 -16.39 -2.72 -17.40
C THR A 243 -17.48 -3.67 -16.90
N LEU A 244 -17.35 -4.17 -15.66
CA LEU A 244 -18.39 -4.97 -15.03
C LEU A 244 -19.66 -4.15 -14.72
N SER A 245 -19.50 -2.93 -14.20
CA SER A 245 -20.61 -2.01 -13.91
C SER A 245 -21.40 -1.68 -15.17
N TRP A 246 -20.70 -1.39 -16.27
CA TRP A 246 -21.30 -1.12 -17.57
C TRP A 246 -22.05 -2.34 -18.11
N ALA A 247 -21.47 -3.54 -18.00
CA ALA A 247 -22.13 -4.77 -18.42
C ALA A 247 -23.44 -5.01 -17.66
N LEU A 248 -23.45 -4.79 -16.34
CA LEU A 248 -24.64 -4.89 -15.49
C LEU A 248 -25.68 -3.81 -15.82
N TYR A 249 -25.24 -2.57 -16.08
CA TYR A 249 -26.12 -1.47 -16.45
C TYR A 249 -26.83 -1.73 -17.80
N CYS A 250 -26.09 -2.20 -18.81
CA CYS A 250 -26.66 -2.57 -20.10
C CYS A 250 -27.70 -3.70 -19.98
N ASP A 251 -27.44 -4.69 -19.12
CA ASP A 251 -28.38 -5.78 -18.86
C ASP A 251 -29.68 -5.25 -18.23
N SER A 252 -29.57 -4.34 -17.25
CA SER A 252 -30.73 -3.72 -16.60
C SER A 252 -31.55 -2.80 -17.52
N LYS A 253 -30.95 -2.18 -18.54
CA LYS A 253 -31.63 -1.23 -19.46
C LYS A 253 -32.32 -1.90 -20.65
N ASN A 254 -32.02 -3.17 -20.93
CA ASN A 254 -32.64 -3.96 -22.01
C ASN A 254 -33.60 -5.06 -21.51
N PRO A 255 -34.61 -4.79 -20.64
CA PRO A 255 -35.58 -5.82 -20.28
C PRO A 255 -36.50 -6.23 -21.44
N ALA A 256 -36.57 -5.46 -22.54
CA ALA A 256 -37.53 -5.64 -23.64
C ALA A 256 -37.05 -6.51 -24.82
N ILE A 257 -35.77 -6.90 -24.89
CA ILE A 257 -35.22 -7.80 -25.94
C ILE A 257 -34.77 -9.13 -25.30
N GLY A 258 -35.43 -9.53 -24.21
CA GLY A 258 -35.09 -10.71 -23.39
C GLY A 258 -36.07 -11.87 -23.49
N GLN A 259 -37.16 -11.78 -24.25
CA GLN A 259 -38.03 -12.95 -24.49
C GLN A 259 -37.44 -13.99 -25.45
N ILE A 260 -36.16 -13.85 -25.84
CA ILE A 260 -35.35 -14.94 -26.40
C ILE A 260 -34.10 -15.13 -25.53
N MET A 261 -34.29 -15.31 -24.23
CA MET A 261 -33.30 -16.00 -23.40
C MET A 261 -34.05 -16.77 -22.30
N PRO A 262 -33.90 -18.10 -22.22
CA PRO A 262 -34.60 -18.88 -21.24
C PRO A 262 -34.03 -18.55 -19.85
N LYS A 263 -34.94 -18.22 -18.94
CA LYS A 263 -34.82 -18.28 -17.48
C LYS A 263 -33.74 -19.26 -17.03
N CYS A 264 -32.62 -18.78 -16.49
CA CYS A 264 -31.79 -19.59 -15.60
C CYS A 264 -32.14 -19.20 -14.16
N LYS A 265 -33.10 -19.94 -13.61
CA LYS A 265 -33.42 -20.01 -12.19
C LYS A 265 -32.26 -20.72 -11.47
N GLU A 266 -31.92 -20.26 -10.27
CA GLU A 266 -30.89 -20.77 -9.37
C GLU A 266 -30.81 -22.30 -9.30
N ILE A 267 -29.60 -22.86 -9.42
CA ILE A 267 -29.11 -23.96 -8.58
C ILE A 267 -27.64 -23.67 -8.22
N ALA A 268 -27.34 -23.87 -6.94
CA ALA A 268 -26.07 -23.65 -6.28
C ALA A 268 -24.94 -24.60 -6.71
N GLN A 269 -23.71 -24.11 -6.44
CA GLN A 269 -22.43 -24.80 -6.22
C GLN A 269 -21.47 -25.16 -7.38
N PRO A 270 -20.16 -25.18 -7.08
CA PRO A 270 -19.08 -24.98 -8.04
C PRO A 270 -18.44 -26.31 -8.49
N HIS A 271 -18.09 -26.41 -9.77
CA HIS A 271 -16.90 -27.16 -10.16
C HIS A 271 -16.44 -26.74 -11.54
N CYS A 272 -15.26 -26.13 -11.59
CA CYS A 272 -14.41 -26.08 -12.77
C CYS A 272 -13.75 -27.46 -12.88
N HIS A 273 -13.92 -28.19 -13.98
CA HIS A 273 -12.91 -29.08 -14.57
C HIS A 273 -13.34 -29.57 -15.98
N THR A 274 -12.47 -29.24 -16.94
CA THR A 274 -11.95 -30.01 -18.08
C THR A 274 -12.88 -30.74 -19.08
N VAL A 275 -12.65 -30.42 -20.36
CA VAL A 275 -13.18 -31.01 -21.61
C VAL A 275 -12.49 -32.33 -21.96
N GLU A 276 -13.27 -33.28 -22.51
CA GLU A 276 -12.99 -34.36 -23.51
C GLU A 276 -13.86 -35.60 -23.17
N LEU A 277 -14.45 -36.42 -24.04
CA LEU A 277 -14.34 -36.68 -25.48
C LEU A 277 -15.54 -37.59 -25.88
N LEU A 278 -15.92 -37.57 -27.18
CA LEU A 278 -16.51 -38.65 -28.01
C LEU A 278 -17.87 -38.41 -28.69
N LYS A 279 -17.74 -37.92 -29.93
CA LYS A 279 -18.22 -38.48 -31.20
C LYS A 279 -19.70 -38.84 -31.38
N SER A 280 -20.23 -38.16 -32.41
CA SER A 280 -20.83 -38.76 -33.62
C SER A 280 -22.23 -39.36 -33.49
N LYS A 281 -23.20 -38.64 -34.04
CA LYS A 281 -24.05 -39.24 -35.08
C LYS A 281 -24.49 -38.21 -36.12
N VAL A 282 -23.83 -38.31 -37.27
CA VAL A 282 -24.29 -37.90 -38.59
C VAL A 282 -25.73 -38.35 -38.83
N SER A 283 -26.62 -37.47 -39.31
CA SER A 283 -27.25 -37.57 -40.64
C SER A 283 -28.36 -36.52 -40.87
N ARG A 284 -28.38 -36.01 -42.11
CA ARG A 284 -29.47 -35.33 -42.86
C ARG A 284 -29.61 -33.81 -42.76
N THR A 285 -28.73 -33.17 -43.53
CA THR A 285 -29.06 -32.36 -44.73
C THR A 285 -30.51 -31.90 -44.89
N SER A 286 -30.68 -30.57 -44.91
CA SER A 286 -31.62 -29.87 -45.80
C SER A 286 -31.06 -28.46 -46.03
N GLU A 287 -30.32 -28.33 -47.13
CA GLU A 287 -30.16 -27.05 -47.83
C GLU A 287 -31.53 -26.63 -48.38
N GLN A 288 -31.95 -25.37 -48.22
CA GLN A 288 -31.67 -24.33 -49.21
C GLN A 288 -32.37 -23.01 -48.83
N ARG A 289 -31.81 -21.93 -49.35
CA ARG A 289 -31.86 -20.53 -48.92
C ARG A 289 -32.62 -19.70 -49.96
N THR A 290 -33.06 -18.49 -49.53
CA THR A 290 -33.25 -17.24 -50.33
C THR A 290 -34.53 -17.13 -51.18
N THR A 291 -35.27 -16.02 -51.32
CA THR A 291 -35.09 -14.53 -51.19
C THR A 291 -36.49 -13.89 -51.01
N ALA A 292 -36.73 -13.01 -50.04
CA ALA A 292 -36.68 -11.54 -50.09
C ALA A 292 -37.74 -10.83 -51.00
N ASN A 293 -38.73 -10.20 -50.34
CA ASN A 293 -39.68 -9.22 -50.90
C ASN A 293 -39.07 -7.81 -50.91
N GLY A 294 -39.29 -7.04 -51.98
CA GLY A 294 -38.89 -5.63 -52.11
C GLY A 294 -40.05 -4.76 -52.59
N PHE A 295 -40.32 -3.72 -51.82
CA PHE A 295 -41.49 -2.83 -51.78
C PHE A 295 -41.45 -1.73 -52.86
N LYS A 296 -42.62 -1.34 -53.38
CA LYS A 296 -42.87 -0.25 -54.35
C LYS A 296 -43.35 1.03 -53.63
N SER A 297 -42.81 2.20 -54.02
CA SER A 297 -43.57 3.44 -54.25
C SER A 297 -42.69 4.53 -54.91
N PRO A 298 -43.18 5.25 -55.94
CA PRO A 298 -42.51 6.40 -56.56
C PRO A 298 -43.33 7.69 -56.47
N VAL A 299 -42.71 8.85 -56.23
CA VAL A 299 -43.24 10.23 -56.42
C VAL A 299 -42.01 11.17 -56.42
N GLU A 300 -41.81 12.23 -57.20
CA GLU A 300 -42.30 12.82 -58.45
C GLU A 300 -41.52 14.15 -58.55
N ILE A 301 -40.90 14.47 -59.69
CA ILE A 301 -40.39 15.83 -60.00
C ILE A 301 -40.58 16.06 -61.50
N GLU A 302 -41.52 16.91 -61.88
CA GLU A 302 -41.43 17.66 -63.14
C GLU A 302 -42.14 19.02 -63.04
N ASN A 303 -41.54 19.98 -63.75
CA ASN A 303 -41.73 21.43 -63.69
C ASN A 303 -43.02 21.92 -64.38
N LEU A 304 -43.70 22.91 -63.80
CA LEU A 304 -43.89 24.27 -64.36
C LEU A 304 -44.61 25.17 -63.34
#